data_AF-A0A6A6RMY3-F1
#
_entry.id   AF-A0A6A6RMY3-F1
#
_cell.length_a   1.000
_cell.length_b   1.000
_cell.length_c   1.000
_cell.angle_alpha   90.00
_cell.angle_beta   90.00
_cell.angle_gamma   90.00
#
_symmetry.space_group_name_H-M   'P 1'
#
loop_
_entity.id
_entity.type
_entity.pdbx_description
1 polymer ?
#
loop_
_entity_poly.entity_id
_entity_poly.type
_entity_poly.pdbx_seq_one_letter_code
_entity_poly.pdbx_strand_id
1 'polypeptide(L)'
;MGTGRRELFFGPRVPSRNLPFPPNAKITAVELCAFFPNALRSADIVYRLISNGGTRAALWSIVNTHQDLAEHWPVNSCGRIIYKAMRDGGFEGWTVKKHDVWHTAEAKQTWDQCRLDCGEVRVPCEISESGTKHGDIPFVALMENMRSLPTGYDALDLTRCVWHCWNNKDEGWMYPGDYDQLLERIGGPAQVHVEHYDRVALARWERRMPSPPGPPSSPPPPIRRGRPSKKLHLSKDADGDSKEEDEGLVPYCQPPMPYIAPPSYPQQVPDETIQEAFDESGDSLFGGPFSAYAFAGPRAWPPFRHLHKIEDPVTKDVSEWAENLRCVKAQREMFGAAVEWWDESPEHMESITRARIERKWVSAEWLIDFEGAQQVFNELDEEEMDGDDEDMEHE
;
A
#
# COMPACT_ATOMS: atom_id res chain seq x y z
N MET A 1 8.33 -37.24 3.04
CA MET A 1 7.52 -36.11 2.52
C MET A 1 7.47 -35.04 3.60
N GLY A 2 8.43 -34.13 3.59
CA GLY A 2 8.43 -33.02 4.55
C GLY A 2 7.37 -32.01 4.16
N THR A 3 6.39 -31.78 5.03
CA THR A 3 5.53 -30.59 4.99
C THR A 3 6.41 -29.38 5.35
N GLY A 4 7.34 -29.04 4.46
CA GLY A 4 8.14 -27.84 4.56
C GLY A 4 7.15 -26.68 4.67
N ARG A 5 7.28 -25.91 5.76
CA ARG A 5 6.58 -24.64 5.96
C ARG A 5 6.71 -23.84 4.65
N ARG A 6 5.69 -23.91 3.80
CA ARG A 6 5.59 -23.02 2.65
C ARG A 6 5.41 -21.64 3.26
N GLU A 7 6.34 -20.75 2.97
CA GLU A 7 6.31 -19.36 3.40
C GLU A 7 5.07 -18.69 2.80
N LEU A 8 3.98 -18.73 3.56
CA LEU A 8 2.80 -17.90 3.35
C LEU A 8 3.14 -16.52 3.89
N PHE A 9 3.98 -15.77 3.18
CA PHE A 9 4.35 -14.39 3.56
C PHE A 9 3.11 -13.51 3.79
N PHE A 10 2.08 -13.69 2.98
CA PHE A 10 0.83 -12.92 3.08
C PHE A 10 -0.23 -13.56 3.99
N GLY A 11 0.08 -14.68 4.64
CA GLY A 11 -0.87 -15.42 5.48
C GLY A 11 -1.80 -16.37 4.70
N PRO A 12 -2.61 -17.16 5.43
CA PRO A 12 -3.40 -18.26 4.86
C PRO A 12 -4.71 -17.84 4.18
N ARG A 13 -5.17 -16.60 4.40
CA ARG A 13 -6.44 -16.08 3.88
C ARG A 13 -6.29 -15.32 2.55
N VAL A 14 -5.06 -15.10 2.09
CA VAL A 14 -4.83 -14.49 0.78
C VAL A 14 -5.15 -15.49 -0.32
N PRO A 15 -5.78 -15.04 -1.42
CA PRO A 15 -6.04 -15.89 -2.58
C PRO A 15 -4.84 -16.69 -3.05
N SER A 16 -5.11 -17.90 -3.53
CA SER A 16 -4.09 -18.77 -4.11
C SER A 16 -3.36 -18.08 -5.25
N ARG A 17 -2.03 -18.25 -5.33
CA ARG A 17 -1.25 -17.80 -6.49
C ARG A 17 -1.70 -18.41 -7.81
N ASN A 18 -2.39 -19.55 -7.77
CA ASN A 18 -2.89 -20.27 -8.93
C ASN A 18 -4.38 -19.97 -9.23
N LEU A 19 -4.96 -18.93 -8.62
CA LEU A 19 -6.31 -18.47 -8.92
C LEU A 19 -6.32 -17.72 -10.27
N PRO A 20 -7.12 -18.15 -11.26
CA PRO A 20 -7.19 -17.46 -12.55
C PRO A 20 -7.77 -16.05 -12.46
N PHE A 21 -7.51 -15.27 -13.52
CA PHE A 21 -8.19 -14.02 -13.79
C PHE A 21 -9.37 -14.22 -14.76
N PRO A 22 -10.45 -13.41 -14.65
CA PRO A 22 -11.51 -13.44 -15.65
C PRO A 22 -10.99 -12.96 -17.02
N PRO A 23 -11.48 -13.54 -18.12
CA PRO A 23 -10.95 -13.30 -19.47
C PRO A 23 -11.11 -11.86 -19.96
N ASN A 24 -12.12 -11.13 -19.47
CA ASN A 24 -12.41 -9.75 -19.88
C ASN A 24 -12.11 -8.72 -18.78
N ALA A 25 -11.45 -9.15 -17.69
CA ALA A 25 -11.23 -8.29 -16.54
C ALA A 25 -10.16 -7.25 -16.81
N LYS A 26 -10.52 -5.99 -16.58
CA LYS A 26 -9.58 -4.87 -16.48
C LYS A 26 -9.30 -4.64 -15.01
N ILE A 27 -8.06 -4.88 -14.60
CA ILE A 27 -7.66 -4.78 -13.19
C ILE A 27 -6.46 -3.84 -13.12
N THR A 28 -6.52 -2.83 -12.26
CA THR A 28 -5.40 -1.90 -12.07
C THR A 28 -4.21 -2.59 -11.40
N ALA A 29 -3.00 -2.04 -11.55
CA ALA A 29 -1.84 -2.50 -10.78
C ALA A 29 -2.10 -2.53 -9.27
N VAL A 30 -2.87 -1.57 -8.75
CA VAL A 30 -3.18 -1.45 -7.33
C VAL A 30 -4.18 -2.52 -6.90
N GLU A 31 -5.23 -2.77 -7.68
CA GLU A 31 -6.18 -3.87 -7.43
C GLU A 31 -5.48 -5.24 -7.48
N LEU A 32 -4.56 -5.46 -8.42
CA LEU A 32 -3.77 -6.69 -8.51
C LEU A 32 -2.96 -6.91 -7.22
N CYS A 33 -2.23 -5.91 -6.76
CA CYS A 33 -1.39 -6.04 -5.57
C CYS A 33 -2.22 -6.09 -4.28
N ALA A 34 -3.32 -5.33 -4.22
CA ALA A 34 -4.20 -5.28 -3.06
C ALA A 34 -4.96 -6.60 -2.88
N PHE A 35 -5.67 -7.09 -3.89
CA PHE A 35 -6.50 -8.31 -3.75
C PHE A 35 -5.73 -9.61 -4.01
N PHE A 36 -4.67 -9.56 -4.83
CA PHE A 36 -3.89 -10.73 -5.23
C PHE A 36 -2.38 -10.53 -5.04
N PRO A 37 -1.87 -10.27 -3.83
CA PRO A 37 -0.43 -10.10 -3.63
C PRO A 37 0.37 -11.36 -4.04
N ASN A 38 -0.26 -12.54 -4.00
CA ASN A 38 0.31 -13.78 -4.54
C ASN A 38 0.44 -13.83 -6.07
N ALA A 39 -0.24 -12.96 -6.82
CA ALA A 39 -0.11 -12.84 -8.27
C ALA A 39 1.27 -12.33 -8.70
N LEU A 40 2.01 -11.66 -7.80
CA LEU A 40 3.43 -11.30 -8.00
C LEU A 40 4.36 -12.52 -8.16
N ARG A 41 3.83 -13.73 -7.99
CA ARG A 41 4.53 -14.99 -8.30
C ARG A 41 4.34 -15.43 -9.76
N SER A 42 3.55 -14.72 -10.56
CA SER A 42 3.42 -14.94 -12.01
C SER A 42 4.40 -14.04 -12.77
N ALA A 43 5.18 -14.63 -13.68
CA ALA A 43 6.09 -13.88 -14.53
C ALA A 43 5.35 -12.88 -15.42
N ASP A 44 4.15 -13.21 -15.89
CA ASP A 44 3.36 -12.33 -16.76
C ASP A 44 2.91 -11.06 -16.01
N ILE A 45 2.48 -11.21 -14.75
CA ILE A 45 2.14 -10.05 -13.89
C ILE A 45 3.38 -9.22 -13.59
N VAL A 46 4.49 -9.85 -13.18
CA VAL A 46 5.73 -9.12 -12.89
C VAL A 46 6.22 -8.38 -14.11
N TYR A 47 6.23 -9.02 -15.29
CA TYR A 47 6.63 -8.39 -16.54
C TYR A 47 5.76 -7.15 -16.81
N ARG A 48 4.43 -7.29 -16.73
CA ARG A 48 3.50 -6.17 -16.92
C ARG A 48 3.79 -4.99 -16.00
N LEU A 49 3.91 -5.24 -14.70
CA LEU A 49 4.09 -4.18 -13.72
C LEU A 49 5.44 -3.48 -13.90
N ILE A 50 6.52 -4.24 -14.11
CA ILE A 50 7.87 -3.67 -14.25
C ILE A 50 8.03 -2.94 -15.60
N SER A 51 7.47 -3.45 -16.70
CA SER A 51 7.47 -2.74 -18.00
C SER A 51 6.72 -1.42 -17.95
N ASN A 52 5.76 -1.29 -17.04
CA ASN A 52 5.03 -0.05 -16.77
C ASN A 52 5.64 0.79 -15.64
N GLY A 53 6.91 0.59 -15.29
CA GLY A 53 7.62 1.44 -14.32
C GLY A 53 7.40 1.04 -12.86
N GLY A 54 6.90 -0.17 -12.60
CA GLY A 54 6.82 -0.71 -11.26
C GLY A 54 8.21 -0.93 -10.66
N THR A 55 8.32 -0.66 -9.36
CA THR A 55 9.54 -0.89 -8.57
C THR A 55 9.24 -1.78 -7.38
N ARG A 56 10.29 -2.29 -6.71
CA ARG A 56 10.12 -3.02 -5.44
C ARG A 56 9.41 -2.15 -4.40
N ALA A 57 9.74 -0.86 -4.34
CA ALA A 57 9.19 0.08 -3.37
C ALA A 57 7.69 0.32 -3.61
N ALA A 58 7.26 0.58 -4.85
CA ALA A 58 5.85 0.78 -5.17
C ALA A 58 5.00 -0.47 -4.86
N LEU A 59 5.45 -1.66 -5.27
CA LEU A 59 4.73 -2.92 -5.02
C LEU A 59 4.63 -3.21 -3.51
N TRP A 60 5.73 -3.04 -2.80
CA TRP A 60 5.80 -3.17 -1.34
C TRP A 60 4.82 -2.20 -0.64
N SER A 61 4.82 -0.93 -1.07
CA SER A 61 3.96 0.11 -0.51
C SER A 61 2.47 -0.19 -0.70
N ILE A 62 2.07 -0.59 -1.91
CA ILE A 62 0.69 -0.97 -2.22
C ILE A 62 0.23 -2.14 -1.34
N VAL A 63 1.00 -3.23 -1.31
CA VAL A 63 0.62 -4.44 -0.55
C VAL A 63 0.49 -4.12 0.94
N ASN A 64 1.49 -3.47 1.55
CA ASN A 64 1.47 -3.17 2.99
C ASN A 64 0.44 -2.11 3.41
N THR A 65 -0.04 -1.28 2.46
CA THR A 65 -1.08 -0.28 2.73
C THR A 65 -2.47 -0.90 2.72
N HIS A 66 -2.72 -1.81 1.78
CA HIS A 66 -4.04 -2.38 1.55
C HIS A 66 -4.28 -3.70 2.29
N GLN A 67 -3.23 -4.47 2.60
CA GLN A 67 -3.35 -5.75 3.31
C GLN A 67 -3.18 -5.58 4.82
N ASP A 68 -4.02 -6.27 5.58
CA ASP A 68 -3.88 -6.43 7.03
C ASP A 68 -2.93 -7.58 7.35
N LEU A 69 -1.64 -7.32 7.15
CA LEU A 69 -0.58 -8.26 7.47
C LEU A 69 -0.18 -8.14 8.95
N ALA A 70 0.04 -9.30 9.60
CA ALA A 70 0.50 -9.34 10.98
C ALA A 70 1.85 -8.62 11.19
N GLU A 71 2.70 -8.66 10.17
CA GLU A 71 3.95 -7.93 10.07
C GLU A 71 4.03 -7.35 8.65
N HIS A 72 4.68 -6.20 8.49
CA HIS A 72 4.94 -5.67 7.15
C HIS A 72 5.71 -6.69 6.33
N TRP A 73 5.25 -6.91 5.09
CA TRP A 73 5.99 -7.69 4.13
C TRP A 73 7.32 -6.98 3.83
N PRO A 74 8.50 -7.60 4.05
CA PRO A 74 9.76 -6.91 3.86
C PRO A 74 10.05 -6.61 2.39
N VAL A 75 10.63 -5.46 2.08
CA VAL A 75 11.00 -5.08 0.69
C VAL A 75 11.92 -6.10 0.02
N ASN A 76 12.86 -6.69 0.78
CA ASN A 76 13.76 -7.74 0.30
C ASN A 76 13.00 -9.02 -0.06
N SER A 77 11.92 -9.32 0.66
CA SER A 77 11.02 -10.44 0.32
C SER A 77 10.24 -10.18 -0.97
N CYS A 78 9.89 -8.92 -1.25
CA CYS A 78 9.33 -8.51 -2.54
C CYS A 78 10.30 -8.80 -3.69
N GLY A 79 11.56 -8.37 -3.59
CA GLY A 79 12.61 -8.67 -4.57
C GLY A 79 12.73 -10.17 -4.83
N ARG A 80 12.84 -10.98 -3.78
CA ARG A 80 12.95 -12.44 -3.90
C ARG A 80 11.76 -13.08 -4.62
N ILE A 81 10.54 -12.61 -4.36
CA ILE A 81 9.33 -13.13 -5.02
C ILE A 81 9.32 -12.81 -6.51
N ILE A 82 9.60 -11.56 -6.90
CA ILE A 82 9.56 -11.15 -8.30
C ILE A 82 10.71 -11.76 -9.11
N TYR A 83 11.92 -11.85 -8.54
CA TYR A 83 13.07 -12.48 -9.21
C TYR A 83 12.83 -13.97 -9.43
N LYS A 84 12.27 -14.64 -8.43
CA LYS A 84 11.90 -16.05 -8.57
C LYS A 84 10.82 -16.22 -9.64
N ALA A 85 9.79 -15.39 -9.65
CA ALA A 85 8.71 -15.47 -10.64
C ALA A 85 9.24 -15.35 -12.07
N MET A 86 10.11 -14.36 -12.31
CA MET A 86 10.75 -14.16 -13.61
C MET A 86 11.66 -15.32 -14.01
N ARG A 87 12.47 -15.85 -13.08
CA ARG A 87 13.28 -17.05 -13.34
C ARG A 87 12.42 -18.26 -13.69
N ASP A 88 11.34 -18.50 -12.93
CA ASP A 88 10.39 -19.58 -13.20
C ASP A 88 9.70 -19.41 -14.58
N GLY A 89 9.62 -18.17 -15.09
CA GLY A 89 9.14 -17.85 -16.44
C GLY A 89 10.18 -17.97 -17.56
N GLY A 90 11.40 -18.45 -17.26
CA GLY A 90 12.48 -18.61 -18.24
C GLY A 90 13.35 -17.36 -18.45
N PHE A 91 13.18 -16.31 -17.65
CA PHE A 91 13.99 -15.09 -17.71
C PHE A 91 15.25 -15.25 -16.82
N GLU A 92 16.16 -16.15 -17.23
CA GLU A 92 17.41 -16.48 -16.52
C GLU A 92 18.32 -15.27 -16.32
N GLY A 93 18.72 -14.94 -15.08
CA GLY A 93 19.55 -13.77 -14.80
C GLY A 93 18.82 -12.41 -14.91
N TRP A 94 17.49 -12.42 -15.02
CA TRP A 94 16.68 -11.21 -14.97
C TRP A 94 16.75 -10.54 -13.59
N THR A 95 16.89 -9.22 -13.60
CA THR A 95 16.73 -8.33 -12.45
C THR A 95 15.94 -7.11 -12.89
N VAL A 96 15.41 -6.33 -11.93
CA VAL A 96 14.72 -5.06 -12.27
C VAL A 96 15.67 -4.12 -13.02
N LYS A 97 16.93 -3.99 -12.57
CA LYS A 97 17.97 -3.18 -13.24
C LYS A 97 18.27 -3.65 -14.67
N LYS A 98 18.16 -4.96 -14.94
CA LYS A 98 18.39 -5.55 -16.26
C LYS A 98 17.11 -5.69 -17.09
N HIS A 99 15.94 -5.23 -16.62
CA HIS A 99 14.66 -5.46 -17.28
C HIS A 99 14.66 -4.95 -18.74
N ASP A 100 15.28 -3.80 -19.01
CA ASP A 100 15.36 -3.22 -20.36
C ASP A 100 16.10 -4.09 -21.39
N VAL A 101 17.00 -4.98 -20.93
CA VAL A 101 17.69 -5.96 -21.79
C VAL A 101 16.72 -7.05 -22.25
N TRP A 102 15.79 -7.43 -21.38
CA TRP A 102 14.76 -8.46 -21.64
C TRP A 102 13.50 -7.89 -22.30
N HIS A 103 13.24 -6.61 -22.08
CA HIS A 103 12.24 -5.85 -22.81
C HIS A 103 12.81 -5.48 -24.18
N THR A 104 12.98 -6.50 -25.04
CA THR A 104 13.64 -6.39 -26.36
C THR A 104 12.95 -5.36 -27.25
N ALA A 105 13.63 -4.95 -28.33
CA ALA A 105 13.04 -4.02 -29.28
C ALA A 105 11.71 -4.53 -29.87
N GLU A 106 11.59 -5.83 -30.13
CA GLU A 106 10.36 -6.46 -30.61
C GLU A 106 9.27 -6.44 -29.52
N ALA A 107 9.61 -6.83 -28.29
CA ALA A 107 8.66 -6.79 -27.17
C ALA A 107 8.15 -5.37 -26.93
N LYS A 108 9.04 -4.37 -26.94
CA LYS A 108 8.75 -2.93 -26.83
C LYS A 108 7.80 -2.44 -27.92
N GLN A 109 7.94 -2.92 -29.16
CA GLN A 109 7.07 -2.52 -30.27
C GLN A 109 5.64 -3.04 -30.12
N THR A 110 5.48 -4.22 -29.52
CA THR A 110 4.16 -4.84 -29.29
C THR A 110 3.56 -4.52 -27.93
N TRP A 111 4.32 -3.88 -27.04
CA TRP A 111 3.90 -3.59 -25.69
C TRP A 111 2.89 -2.44 -25.66
N ASP A 112 1.69 -2.71 -25.15
CA ASP A 112 0.69 -1.69 -24.87
C ASP A 112 0.69 -1.32 -23.39
N GLN A 113 1.27 -0.17 -23.07
CA GLN A 113 1.32 0.38 -21.70
C GLN A 113 -0.06 0.79 -21.14
N CYS A 114 -1.08 0.88 -21.99
CA CYS A 114 -2.45 1.20 -21.59
C CYS A 114 -3.29 -0.06 -21.32
N ARG A 115 -2.72 -1.26 -21.54
CA ARG A 115 -3.42 -2.53 -21.35
C ARG A 115 -3.57 -2.87 -19.86
N LEU A 116 -4.82 -2.87 -19.39
CA LEU A 116 -5.20 -3.34 -18.05
C LEU A 116 -5.76 -4.77 -18.01
N ASP A 117 -5.93 -5.37 -19.19
CA ASP A 117 -6.52 -6.69 -19.37
C ASP A 117 -5.66 -7.80 -18.74
N CYS A 118 -6.31 -8.69 -17.98
CA CYS A 118 -5.67 -9.84 -17.34
C CYS A 118 -6.05 -11.20 -17.96
N GLY A 119 -6.83 -11.22 -19.05
CA GLY A 119 -7.42 -12.46 -19.58
C GLY A 119 -6.41 -13.46 -20.14
N GLU A 120 -5.27 -12.96 -20.61
CA GLU A 120 -4.18 -13.78 -21.17
C GLU A 120 -3.07 -14.07 -20.15
N VAL A 121 -3.19 -13.57 -18.92
CA VAL A 121 -2.17 -13.75 -17.89
C VAL A 121 -2.17 -15.21 -17.42
N ARG A 122 -1.01 -15.87 -17.56
CA ARG A 122 -0.81 -17.22 -17.05
C ARG A 122 -0.55 -17.19 -15.55
N VAL A 123 -1.20 -18.09 -14.82
CA VAL A 123 -0.90 -18.30 -13.39
C VAL A 123 0.36 -19.16 -13.23
N PRO A 124 1.03 -19.18 -12.05
CA PRO A 124 2.32 -19.84 -11.89
C PRO A 124 2.33 -21.34 -12.24
N CYS A 125 1.23 -22.06 -12.02
CA CYS A 125 1.13 -23.48 -12.42
C CYS A 125 1.06 -23.68 -13.94
N GLU A 126 0.62 -22.69 -14.70
CA GLU A 126 0.60 -22.72 -16.17
C GLU A 126 1.98 -22.35 -16.76
N ILE A 127 2.78 -21.56 -16.02
CA ILE A 127 4.13 -21.16 -16.44
C ILE A 127 5.16 -22.25 -16.14
N SER A 128 5.15 -22.80 -14.93
CA SER A 128 6.17 -23.75 -14.44
C SER A 128 5.75 -25.22 -14.56
N GLU A 129 4.58 -25.50 -15.14
CA GLU A 129 3.94 -26.82 -15.20
C GLU A 129 3.79 -27.52 -13.82
N SER A 130 3.83 -26.74 -12.73
CA SER A 130 3.82 -27.27 -11.37
C SER A 130 2.61 -26.82 -10.55
N GLY A 131 1.86 -27.79 -10.02
CA GLY A 131 0.66 -27.58 -9.22
C GLY A 131 -0.64 -27.57 -10.02
N THR A 132 -1.74 -27.22 -9.37
CA THR A 132 -3.07 -27.19 -9.99
C THR A 132 -3.63 -25.78 -9.98
N LYS A 133 -4.37 -25.45 -11.05
CA LYS A 133 -5.20 -24.25 -11.11
C LYS A 133 -6.21 -24.29 -9.96
N HIS A 134 -6.38 -23.17 -9.28
CA HIS A 134 -7.34 -23.07 -8.19
C HIS A 134 -8.75 -22.89 -8.77
N GLY A 135 -9.75 -23.50 -8.15
CA GLY A 135 -11.15 -23.28 -8.52
C GLY A 135 -11.65 -21.92 -8.06
N ASP A 136 -12.93 -21.65 -8.32
CA ASP A 136 -13.55 -20.39 -7.92
C ASP A 136 -13.58 -20.22 -6.39
N ILE A 137 -13.53 -18.97 -5.95
CA ILE A 137 -13.66 -18.56 -4.55
C ILE A 137 -14.79 -17.54 -4.41
N PRO A 138 -15.45 -17.43 -3.25
CA PRO A 138 -16.40 -16.34 -3.03
C PRO A 138 -15.72 -14.98 -3.17
N PHE A 139 -16.36 -13.99 -3.81
CA PHE A 139 -15.80 -12.62 -3.88
C PHE A 139 -15.52 -12.03 -2.50
N VAL A 140 -16.35 -12.37 -1.50
CA VAL A 140 -16.17 -11.93 -0.11
C VAL A 140 -14.85 -12.41 0.50
N ALA A 141 -14.26 -13.50 -0.01
CA ALA A 141 -12.96 -13.98 0.46
C ALA A 141 -11.83 -13.02 0.10
N LEU A 142 -11.99 -12.19 -0.94
CA LEU A 142 -11.01 -11.16 -1.32
C LEU A 142 -10.91 -10.04 -0.27
N MET A 143 -11.89 -9.89 0.62
CA MET A 143 -11.89 -8.88 1.70
C MET A 143 -11.28 -9.36 3.01
N GLU A 144 -11.08 -10.67 3.21
CA GLU A 144 -10.78 -11.22 4.55
C GLU A 144 -9.44 -10.76 5.16
N ASN A 145 -8.54 -10.24 4.32
CA ASN A 145 -7.22 -9.72 4.70
C ASN A 145 -7.01 -8.26 4.28
N MET A 146 -8.08 -7.52 3.96
CA MET A 146 -7.96 -6.13 3.52
C MET A 146 -8.01 -5.20 4.72
N ARG A 147 -6.99 -4.36 4.87
CA ARG A 147 -6.98 -3.20 5.78
C ARG A 147 -7.80 -2.05 5.19
N SER A 148 -7.63 -1.80 3.90
CA SER A 148 -8.31 -0.74 3.16
C SER A 148 -8.51 -1.15 1.72
N LEU A 149 -9.63 -0.71 1.13
CA LEU A 149 -9.88 -0.90 -0.30
C LEU A 149 -9.09 0.11 -1.13
N PRO A 150 -8.67 -0.23 -2.35
CA PRO A 150 -8.29 0.78 -3.33
C PRO A 150 -9.42 1.80 -3.51
N THR A 151 -9.09 3.06 -3.74
CA THR A 151 -10.07 4.15 -3.93
C THR A 151 -9.66 5.09 -5.06
N GLY A 152 -10.58 5.94 -5.51
CA GLY A 152 -10.32 6.89 -6.59
C GLY A 152 -9.77 6.19 -7.85
N TYR A 153 -8.68 6.71 -8.40
CA TYR A 153 -8.02 6.14 -9.59
C TYR A 153 -7.15 4.90 -9.31
N ASP A 154 -7.09 4.42 -8.06
CA ASP A 154 -6.48 3.12 -7.75
C ASP A 154 -7.50 1.97 -7.85
N ALA A 155 -8.80 2.29 -7.87
CA ALA A 155 -9.91 1.34 -7.97
C ALA A 155 -10.52 1.32 -9.36
N LEU A 156 -10.96 0.13 -9.81
CA LEU A 156 -11.76 -0.04 -11.02
C LEU A 156 -12.87 -1.08 -10.74
N ASP A 157 -13.05 -2.04 -11.65
CA ASP A 157 -14.19 -2.95 -11.65
C ASP A 157 -14.08 -4.02 -10.56
N LEU A 158 -12.88 -4.48 -10.23
CA LEU A 158 -12.71 -5.50 -9.20
C LEU A 158 -13.06 -4.96 -7.82
N THR A 159 -12.61 -3.75 -7.47
CA THR A 159 -12.99 -3.10 -6.21
C THR A 159 -14.51 -2.94 -6.09
N ARG A 160 -15.19 -2.54 -7.19
CA ARG A 160 -16.66 -2.43 -7.22
C ARG A 160 -17.34 -3.78 -6.97
N CYS A 161 -16.91 -4.83 -7.65
CA CYS A 161 -17.42 -6.19 -7.46
C CYS A 161 -17.23 -6.68 -6.03
N VAL A 162 -16.02 -6.53 -5.48
CA VAL A 162 -15.69 -6.96 -4.12
C VAL A 162 -16.52 -6.19 -3.08
N TRP A 163 -16.62 -4.87 -3.23
CA TRP A 163 -17.43 -4.02 -2.35
C TRP A 163 -18.91 -4.38 -2.38
N HIS A 164 -19.47 -4.62 -3.57
CA HIS A 164 -20.85 -5.07 -3.72
C HIS A 164 -21.09 -6.38 -2.97
N CYS A 165 -20.25 -7.40 -3.20
CA CYS A 165 -20.38 -8.70 -2.55
C CYS A 165 -20.17 -8.63 -1.05
N TRP A 166 -19.30 -7.74 -0.56
CA TRP A 166 -19.10 -7.54 0.87
C TRP A 166 -20.35 -7.00 1.57
N ASN A 167 -21.12 -6.13 0.90
CA ASN A 167 -22.36 -5.58 1.42
C ASN A 167 -23.60 -6.46 1.15
N ASN A 168 -23.48 -7.45 0.26
CA ASN A 168 -24.55 -8.37 -0.14
C ASN A 168 -24.07 -9.83 -0.07
N LYS A 169 -23.61 -10.26 1.12
CA LYS A 169 -22.91 -11.53 1.33
C LYS A 169 -23.76 -12.78 1.02
N ASP A 170 -25.07 -12.62 1.00
CA ASP A 170 -26.06 -13.67 0.73
C ASP A 170 -26.26 -13.97 -0.77
N GLU A 171 -25.78 -13.09 -1.67
CA GLU A 171 -25.92 -13.29 -3.12
C GLU A 171 -25.01 -14.41 -3.66
N GLY A 172 -23.95 -14.78 -2.94
CA GLY A 172 -23.15 -15.98 -3.23
C GLY A 172 -22.27 -15.92 -4.49
N TRP A 173 -21.92 -14.73 -4.98
CA TRP A 173 -21.08 -14.55 -6.17
C TRP A 173 -19.67 -15.16 -6.04
N MET A 174 -19.23 -15.81 -7.11
CA MET A 174 -17.95 -16.53 -7.17
C MET A 174 -16.97 -15.86 -8.15
N TYR A 175 -15.72 -15.69 -7.74
CA TYR A 175 -14.60 -15.22 -8.55
C TYR A 175 -13.71 -16.39 -9.01
N PRO A 176 -13.21 -16.41 -10.25
CA PRO A 176 -13.51 -15.45 -11.32
C PRO A 176 -14.79 -15.76 -12.12
N GLY A 177 -15.42 -16.92 -11.89
CA GLY A 177 -16.50 -17.45 -12.74
C GLY A 177 -17.68 -16.51 -13.00
N ASP A 178 -18.10 -15.72 -12.00
CA ASP A 178 -19.24 -14.83 -12.12
C ASP A 178 -18.87 -13.36 -12.38
N TYR A 179 -17.59 -13.04 -12.61
CA TYR A 179 -17.11 -11.66 -12.70
C TYR A 179 -17.90 -10.81 -13.70
N ASP A 180 -18.09 -11.29 -14.93
CA ASP A 180 -18.78 -10.54 -15.98
C ASP A 180 -20.28 -10.34 -15.66
N GLN A 181 -20.94 -11.36 -15.10
CA GLN A 181 -22.35 -11.32 -14.71
C GLN A 181 -22.58 -10.35 -13.53
N LEU A 182 -21.69 -10.39 -12.54
CA LEU A 182 -21.72 -9.47 -11.42
C LEU A 182 -21.47 -8.03 -11.90
N LEU A 183 -20.53 -7.83 -12.82
CA LEU A 183 -20.22 -6.52 -13.36
C LEU A 183 -21.42 -5.93 -14.11
N GLU A 184 -22.11 -6.73 -14.94
CA GLU A 184 -23.37 -6.33 -15.60
C GLU A 184 -24.44 -5.94 -14.57
N ARG A 185 -24.61 -6.72 -13.50
CA ARG A 185 -25.57 -6.44 -12.42
C ARG A 185 -25.30 -5.11 -11.72
N ILE A 186 -24.04 -4.72 -11.52
CA ILE A 186 -23.65 -3.49 -10.82
C ILE A 186 -23.47 -2.28 -11.76
N GLY A 187 -24.01 -2.35 -12.98
CA GLY A 187 -24.06 -1.24 -13.94
C GLY A 187 -23.04 -1.33 -15.08
N GLY A 188 -22.40 -2.48 -15.27
CA GLY A 188 -21.41 -2.73 -16.31
C GLY A 188 -20.00 -2.21 -15.99
N PRO A 189 -19.04 -2.41 -16.91
CA PRO A 189 -17.66 -1.99 -16.75
C PRO A 189 -17.52 -0.48 -16.58
N ALA A 190 -16.65 -0.07 -15.66
CA ALA A 190 -16.33 1.34 -15.43
C ALA A 190 -15.54 1.91 -16.60
N GLN A 191 -15.63 3.23 -16.77
CA GLN A 191 -14.78 3.94 -17.73
C GLN A 191 -13.32 3.89 -17.25
N VAL A 192 -12.42 3.54 -18.17
CA VAL A 192 -10.98 3.58 -17.91
C VAL A 192 -10.46 4.98 -18.20
N HIS A 193 -9.74 5.56 -17.23
CA HIS A 193 -9.06 6.84 -17.33
C HIS A 193 -7.53 6.64 -17.38
N VAL A 194 -6.79 7.67 -17.79
CA VAL A 194 -5.33 7.61 -17.90
C VAL A 194 -4.67 7.36 -16.54
N GLU A 195 -5.31 7.81 -15.47
CA GLU A 195 -4.88 7.64 -14.08
C GLU A 195 -4.99 6.19 -13.59
N HIS A 196 -5.77 5.34 -14.28
CA HIS A 196 -5.86 3.91 -13.98
C HIS A 196 -4.71 3.10 -14.58
N TYR A 197 -4.01 3.63 -15.59
CA TYR A 197 -2.92 2.89 -16.23
C TYR A 197 -1.78 2.64 -15.25
N ASP A 198 -1.19 1.45 -15.35
CA ASP A 198 -0.18 0.95 -14.42
C ASP A 198 0.94 1.97 -14.19
N ARG A 199 1.45 2.62 -15.25
CA ARG A 199 2.51 3.63 -15.14
C ARG A 199 2.13 4.78 -14.22
N VAL A 200 0.93 5.32 -14.39
CA VAL A 200 0.47 6.47 -13.60
C VAL A 200 0.14 6.03 -12.18
N ALA A 201 -0.46 4.84 -12.01
CA ALA A 201 -0.75 4.28 -10.70
C ALA A 201 0.52 4.00 -9.91
N LEU A 202 1.47 3.24 -10.46
CA LEU A 202 2.72 2.87 -9.78
C LEU A 202 3.55 4.10 -9.41
N ALA A 203 3.59 5.13 -10.26
CA ALA A 203 4.27 6.38 -9.94
C ALA A 203 3.71 7.10 -8.70
N ARG A 204 2.40 6.98 -8.42
CA ARG A 204 1.79 7.53 -7.18
C ARG A 204 2.27 6.81 -5.93
N TRP A 205 2.62 5.52 -6.06
CA TRP A 205 2.97 4.65 -4.94
C TRP A 205 4.47 4.55 -4.67
N GLU A 206 5.32 5.00 -5.60
CA GLU A 206 6.79 4.94 -5.50
C GLU A 206 7.35 5.54 -4.20
N ARG A 207 6.75 6.65 -3.74
CA ARG A 207 7.21 7.39 -2.55
C ARG A 207 6.25 7.32 -1.37
N ARG A 208 5.25 6.44 -1.44
CA ARG A 208 4.29 6.26 -0.34
C ARG A 208 4.89 5.32 0.69
N MET A 209 4.89 5.74 1.94
CA MET A 209 5.19 4.86 3.06
C MET A 209 3.90 4.20 3.54
N PRO A 210 3.84 2.87 3.64
CA PRO A 210 2.67 2.19 4.19
C PRO A 210 2.53 2.55 5.67
N SER A 211 1.29 2.72 6.13
CA SER A 211 1.04 2.91 7.56
C SER A 211 1.60 1.74 8.37
N PRO A 212 2.09 1.99 9.60
CA PRO A 212 2.55 0.93 10.50
C PRO A 212 1.52 -0.22 10.59
N PRO A 213 1.96 -1.47 10.84
CA PRO A 213 1.02 -2.55 11.06
C PRO A 213 0.07 -2.17 12.20
N GLY A 214 -1.23 -2.42 12.01
CA GLY A 214 -2.18 -2.28 13.10
C GLY A 214 -1.76 -3.19 14.28
N PRO A 215 -2.15 -2.86 15.51
CA PRO A 215 -1.96 -3.79 16.62
C PRO A 215 -2.57 -5.14 16.21
N PRO A 216 -1.88 -6.28 16.44
CA PRO A 216 -2.34 -7.57 15.99
C PRO A 216 -3.76 -7.80 16.54
N SER A 217 -4.72 -8.02 15.64
CA SER A 217 -6.05 -8.49 16.02
C SER A 217 -5.84 -9.76 16.84
N SER A 218 -6.28 -9.72 18.11
CA SER A 218 -6.02 -10.65 19.22
C SER A 218 -5.18 -11.90 18.90
N PRO A 219 -4.05 -12.14 19.60
CA PRO A 219 -3.12 -13.19 19.22
C PRO A 219 -3.81 -14.55 19.12
N PRO A 220 -3.60 -15.29 18.01
CA PRO A 220 -4.08 -16.66 17.93
C PRO A 220 -3.50 -17.47 19.10
N PRO A 221 -4.24 -18.45 19.63
CA PRO A 221 -3.84 -19.18 20.83
C PRO A 221 -2.42 -19.75 20.67
N PRO A 222 -1.57 -19.64 21.71
CA PRO A 222 -0.15 -19.92 21.60
C PRO A 222 0.08 -21.38 21.18
N ILE A 223 0.56 -21.56 19.95
CA ILE A 223 1.06 -22.85 19.48
C ILE A 223 2.40 -23.09 20.19
N ARG A 224 2.36 -23.88 21.27
CA ARG A 224 3.54 -24.28 22.05
C ARG A 224 4.55 -24.97 21.13
N ARG A 225 5.61 -24.27 20.73
CA ARG A 225 6.78 -24.85 20.07
C ARG A 225 8.00 -24.62 20.95
N GLY A 226 8.51 -25.71 21.52
CA GLY A 226 9.85 -25.70 22.11
C GLY A 226 10.88 -25.53 21.00
N ARG A 227 11.84 -24.62 21.19
CA ARG A 227 13.03 -24.55 20.34
C ARG A 227 14.29 -24.36 21.19
N PRO A 228 15.34 -25.17 20.98
CA PRO A 228 16.65 -24.99 21.62
C PRO A 228 17.45 -23.88 20.92
N SER A 229 18.18 -23.11 21.72
CA SER A 229 19.05 -22.00 21.31
C SER A 229 20.41 -22.50 20.78
N LYS A 230 20.92 -21.89 19.71
CA LYS A 230 22.31 -22.03 19.25
C LYS A 230 22.95 -20.63 19.18
N LYS A 231 24.14 -20.53 19.79
CA LYS A 231 24.96 -19.32 19.96
C LYS A 231 25.58 -18.86 18.64
N LEU A 232 25.55 -17.56 18.39
CA LEU A 232 26.31 -16.90 17.32
C LEU A 232 27.68 -16.44 17.87
N HIS A 233 28.74 -16.63 17.09
CA HIS A 233 30.10 -16.21 17.37
C HIS A 233 30.39 -14.96 16.53
N LEU A 234 30.84 -13.89 17.18
CA LEU A 234 31.28 -12.63 16.55
C LEU A 234 32.78 -12.75 16.19
N SER A 235 33.16 -12.26 15.01
CA SER A 235 34.52 -11.82 14.69
C SER A 235 34.46 -10.56 13.83
N LYS A 236 35.55 -9.79 13.90
CA LYS A 236 35.75 -8.38 13.58
C LYS A 236 36.82 -8.29 12.47
N ASP A 237 36.92 -7.12 11.83
CA ASP A 237 38.01 -6.59 10.95
C ASP A 237 37.51 -6.34 9.51
N ALA A 238 37.94 -5.37 8.68
CA ALA A 238 38.44 -3.99 8.79
C ALA A 238 38.63 -3.42 7.34
N ASP A 239 38.48 -2.09 7.18
CA ASP A 239 39.07 -1.18 6.16
C ASP A 239 38.72 -1.27 4.65
N GLY A 240 38.16 -0.17 4.12
CA GLY A 240 38.05 0.13 2.68
C GLY A 240 37.47 1.53 2.37
N ASP A 241 38.32 2.55 2.34
CA ASP A 241 38.00 3.97 2.07
C ASP A 241 37.75 4.23 0.57
N SER A 242 36.52 4.58 0.19
CA SER A 242 36.22 5.25 -1.09
C SER A 242 35.27 6.42 -0.86
N LYS A 243 35.82 7.64 -1.00
CA LYS A 243 35.09 8.91 -0.87
C LYS A 243 34.39 9.23 -2.18
N GLU A 244 33.12 8.87 -2.28
CA GLU A 244 32.20 9.57 -3.17
C GLU A 244 31.86 10.93 -2.55
N GLU A 245 31.95 11.98 -3.36
CA GLU A 245 31.62 13.35 -2.94
C GLU A 245 30.10 13.43 -2.70
N ASP A 246 29.73 13.21 -1.45
CA ASP A 246 28.41 13.44 -0.86
C ASP A 246 27.94 14.85 -1.25
N GLU A 247 27.00 14.92 -2.21
CA GLU A 247 26.25 16.12 -2.56
C GLU A 247 25.42 16.51 -1.33
N GLY A 248 26.07 17.21 -0.40
CA GLY A 248 25.61 17.45 0.96
C GLY A 248 24.12 17.75 1.01
N LEU A 249 23.38 16.81 1.62
CA LEU A 249 21.96 16.94 1.90
C LEU A 249 21.73 18.28 2.60
N VAL A 250 21.10 19.22 1.89
CA VAL A 250 20.73 20.51 2.49
C VAL A 250 19.70 20.20 3.58
N PRO A 251 19.98 20.52 4.86
CA PRO A 251 19.05 20.25 5.95
C PRO A 251 17.69 20.86 5.62
N TYR A 252 16.65 20.05 5.67
CA TYR A 252 15.30 20.53 5.42
C TYR A 252 14.93 21.56 6.49
N CYS A 253 14.74 22.81 6.08
CA CYS A 253 14.17 23.85 6.92
C CYS A 253 12.67 23.91 6.67
N GLN A 254 11.86 23.61 7.69
CA GLN A 254 10.41 23.70 7.60
C GLN A 254 10.02 25.12 7.13
N PRO A 255 9.31 25.26 6.00
CA PRO A 255 8.93 26.57 5.50
C PRO A 255 7.95 27.21 6.49
N PRO A 256 7.96 28.55 6.63
CA PRO A 256 7.02 29.24 7.50
C PRO A 256 5.59 28.89 7.11
N MET A 257 4.75 28.59 8.11
CA MET A 257 3.37 28.19 7.86
C MET A 257 2.60 29.34 7.20
N PRO A 258 2.06 29.18 5.99
CA PRO A 258 1.27 30.23 5.36
C PRO A 258 -0.16 30.17 5.85
N TYR A 259 -0.84 31.32 5.83
CA TYR A 259 -2.27 31.34 6.03
C TYR A 259 -2.96 30.70 4.82
N ILE A 260 -3.78 29.67 5.08
CA ILE A 260 -4.62 28.99 4.09
C ILE A 260 -6.06 29.31 4.47
N ALA A 261 -6.76 30.02 3.58
CA ALA A 261 -8.19 30.27 3.78
C ALA A 261 -8.99 28.99 3.48
N PRO A 262 -9.99 28.64 4.29
CA PRO A 262 -10.88 27.53 4.00
C PRO A 262 -11.73 27.85 2.75
N PRO A 263 -12.01 26.86 1.90
CA PRO A 263 -12.73 27.08 0.65
C PRO A 263 -14.20 27.44 0.89
N SER A 264 -14.77 27.02 2.02
CA SER A 264 -16.11 27.42 2.48
C SER A 264 -16.13 27.65 3.99
N TYR A 265 -17.14 28.35 4.48
CA TYR A 265 -17.39 28.51 5.92
C TYR A 265 -18.43 27.47 6.32
N PRO A 266 -18.03 26.42 7.07
CA PRO A 266 -18.95 25.37 7.44
C PRO A 266 -19.96 25.91 8.46
N GLN A 267 -21.17 25.36 8.43
CA GLN A 267 -22.13 25.62 9.49
C GLN A 267 -21.58 25.08 10.80
N GLN A 268 -21.59 25.89 11.86
CA GLN A 268 -21.19 25.41 13.18
C GLN A 268 -22.09 24.24 13.59
N VAL A 269 -21.46 23.09 13.82
CA VAL A 269 -22.12 21.92 14.38
C VAL A 269 -21.97 21.98 15.90
N PRO A 270 -23.07 21.89 16.67
CA PRO A 270 -23.01 21.77 18.13
C PRO A 270 -22.22 20.52 18.54
N ASP A 271 -21.45 20.61 19.64
CA ASP A 271 -20.63 19.49 20.11
C ASP A 271 -21.51 18.30 20.54
N GLU A 272 -22.76 18.55 20.97
CA GLU A 272 -23.76 17.53 21.26
C GLU A 272 -24.10 16.68 20.03
N THR A 273 -24.19 17.28 18.85
CA THR A 273 -24.49 16.58 17.59
C THR A 273 -23.31 15.69 17.14
N ILE A 274 -22.07 16.10 17.46
CA ILE A 274 -20.89 15.24 17.26
C ILE A 274 -20.89 14.08 18.25
N GLN A 275 -21.25 14.33 19.52
CA GLN A 275 -21.36 13.29 20.54
C GLN A 275 -22.43 12.26 20.17
N GLU A 276 -23.61 12.68 19.73
CA GLU A 276 -24.67 11.77 19.26
C GLU A 276 -24.17 10.87 18.12
N ALA A 277 -23.50 11.47 17.12
CA ALA A 277 -22.95 10.69 16.02
C ALA A 277 -21.82 9.73 16.46
N PHE A 278 -21.03 10.10 17.47
CA PHE A 278 -20.05 9.22 18.08
C PHE A 278 -20.71 8.08 18.84
N ASP A 279 -21.79 8.33 19.58
CA ASP A 279 -22.51 7.26 20.28
C ASP A 279 -23.19 6.27 19.31
N GLU A 280 -23.57 6.73 18.11
CA GLU A 280 -24.15 5.89 17.06
C GLU A 280 -23.14 5.05 16.28
N SER A 281 -21.94 5.59 16.03
CA SER A 281 -20.99 5.00 15.08
C SER A 281 -19.59 4.77 15.63
N GLY A 282 -19.26 5.40 16.74
CA GLY A 282 -17.92 5.43 17.32
C GLY A 282 -17.57 4.16 18.05
N ASP A 283 -16.34 3.70 17.83
CA ASP A 283 -15.74 2.66 18.63
C ASP A 283 -15.16 3.30 19.89
N SER A 284 -15.77 2.99 21.05
CA SER A 284 -15.35 3.51 22.37
C SER A 284 -13.89 3.20 22.73
N LEU A 285 -13.20 2.36 21.95
CA LEU A 285 -11.81 1.98 22.15
C LEU A 285 -10.81 3.14 21.98
N PHE A 286 -11.17 4.20 21.25
CA PHE A 286 -10.21 5.25 20.85
C PHE A 286 -10.38 6.61 21.57
N GLY A 287 -11.12 6.66 22.67
CA GLY A 287 -11.27 7.88 23.48
C GLY A 287 -12.63 8.57 23.26
N GLY A 288 -12.64 9.92 23.36
CA GLY A 288 -13.86 10.72 23.22
C GLY A 288 -14.23 11.04 21.76
N PRO A 289 -15.37 11.73 21.53
CA PRO A 289 -15.85 12.09 20.18
C PRO A 289 -14.87 12.96 19.37
N PHE A 290 -13.98 13.69 20.06
CA PHE A 290 -12.96 14.53 19.46
C PHE A 290 -11.56 13.89 19.41
N SER A 291 -11.43 12.61 19.76
CA SER A 291 -10.21 11.87 19.47
C SER A 291 -9.95 11.86 17.95
N ALA A 292 -8.68 12.02 17.55
CA ALA A 292 -8.29 11.92 16.14
C ALA A 292 -8.69 10.58 15.49
N TYR A 293 -8.96 9.55 16.30
CA TYR A 293 -9.30 8.19 15.87
C TYR A 293 -10.70 7.74 16.28
N ALA A 294 -11.54 8.65 16.78
CA ALA A 294 -12.90 8.37 17.24
C ALA A 294 -13.76 7.63 16.17
N PHE A 295 -13.51 7.91 14.89
CA PHE A 295 -14.20 7.31 13.74
C PHE A 295 -13.24 6.57 12.82
N ALA A 296 -12.13 6.05 13.37
CA ALA A 296 -11.03 5.44 12.60
C ALA A 296 -10.39 6.36 11.55
N GLY A 297 -10.48 7.69 11.74
CA GLY A 297 -9.93 8.71 10.84
C GLY A 297 -10.88 9.90 10.63
N PRO A 298 -10.78 10.62 9.49
CA PRO A 298 -11.73 11.66 9.13
C PRO A 298 -13.09 11.05 8.82
N ARG A 299 -14.17 11.72 9.24
CA ARG A 299 -15.52 11.31 8.89
C ARG A 299 -15.80 11.45 7.38
N ALA A 300 -16.38 10.42 6.78
CA ALA A 300 -16.82 10.45 5.38
C ALA A 300 -18.14 11.22 5.16
N TRP A 301 -18.94 11.41 6.23
CA TRP A 301 -20.28 11.98 6.16
C TRP A 301 -20.53 12.96 7.32
N PRO A 302 -21.40 13.97 7.13
CA PRO A 302 -21.77 14.88 8.21
C PRO A 302 -22.44 14.13 9.38
N PRO A 303 -22.42 14.72 10.59
CA PRO A 303 -21.83 16.02 10.91
C PRO A 303 -20.29 15.98 10.99
N PHE A 304 -19.62 16.91 10.30
CA PHE A 304 -18.16 17.00 10.30
C PHE A 304 -17.66 17.72 11.54
N ARG A 305 -16.57 17.22 12.15
CA ARG A 305 -15.94 17.87 13.29
C ARG A 305 -15.07 19.03 12.82
N HIS A 306 -15.02 20.10 13.60
CA HIS A 306 -14.05 21.16 13.40
C HIS A 306 -12.64 20.66 13.72
N LEU A 307 -11.71 20.77 12.78
CA LEU A 307 -10.38 20.16 12.90
C LEU A 307 -9.58 20.72 14.09
N HIS A 308 -9.79 21.98 14.46
CA HIS A 308 -9.12 22.60 15.61
C HIS A 308 -9.59 22.08 16.98
N LYS A 309 -10.75 21.41 17.03
CA LYS A 309 -11.28 20.78 18.25
C LYS A 309 -10.80 19.34 18.42
N ILE A 310 -10.33 18.72 17.33
CA ILE A 310 -9.86 17.33 17.34
C ILE A 310 -8.53 17.26 18.09
N GLU A 311 -8.37 16.25 18.95
CA GLU A 311 -7.16 15.98 19.71
C GLU A 311 -5.96 15.73 18.78
N ASP A 312 -4.74 15.84 19.32
CA ASP A 312 -3.54 15.59 18.52
C ASP A 312 -3.48 14.12 18.10
N PRO A 313 -3.14 13.84 16.82
CA PRO A 313 -2.89 12.47 16.39
C PRO A 313 -1.66 11.90 17.13
N VAL A 314 -1.55 10.57 17.17
CA VAL A 314 -0.39 9.90 17.75
C VAL A 314 0.87 10.41 17.03
N THR A 315 1.94 10.68 17.78
CA THR A 315 3.17 11.28 17.23
C THR A 315 3.82 10.45 16.11
N LYS A 316 3.67 9.11 16.15
CA LYS A 316 4.15 8.21 15.09
C LYS A 316 3.23 8.13 13.87
N ASP A 317 2.03 8.69 13.95
CA ASP A 317 1.12 8.72 12.83
C ASP A 317 1.46 9.91 11.94
N VAL A 318 2.08 9.61 10.80
CA VAL A 318 2.46 10.58 9.76
C VAL A 318 1.56 10.46 8.53
N SER A 319 0.37 9.88 8.71
CA SER A 319 -0.64 9.79 7.65
C SER A 319 -1.11 11.17 7.19
N GLU A 320 -1.71 11.21 6.00
CA GLU A 320 -2.28 12.44 5.43
C GLU A 320 -3.30 13.09 6.39
N TRP A 321 -4.11 12.28 7.07
CA TRP A 321 -5.06 12.73 8.10
C TRP A 321 -4.35 13.43 9.27
N ALA A 322 -3.40 12.75 9.90
CA ALA A 322 -2.68 13.28 11.05
C ALA A 322 -1.96 14.59 10.70
N GLU A 323 -1.34 14.62 9.53
CA GLU A 323 -0.64 15.81 9.08
C GLU A 323 -1.56 16.99 8.74
N ASN A 324 -2.77 16.73 8.23
CA ASN A 324 -3.76 17.78 8.00
C ASN A 324 -4.24 18.39 9.32
N LEU A 325 -4.45 17.57 10.36
CA LEU A 325 -4.74 18.05 11.72
C LEU A 325 -3.62 18.95 12.24
N ARG A 326 -2.36 18.48 12.16
CA ARG A 326 -1.19 19.26 12.60
C ARG A 326 -1.06 20.57 11.84
N CYS A 327 -1.30 20.55 10.52
CA CYS A 327 -1.28 21.76 9.69
C CYS A 327 -2.31 22.79 10.15
N VAL A 328 -3.55 22.38 10.40
CA VAL A 328 -4.60 23.28 10.88
C VAL A 328 -4.26 23.84 12.27
N LYS A 329 -3.70 23.02 13.17
CA LYS A 329 -3.30 23.48 14.50
C LYS A 329 -2.15 24.48 14.45
N ALA A 330 -1.12 24.23 13.65
CA ALA A 330 -0.03 25.17 13.45
C ALA A 330 -0.53 26.47 12.78
N GLN A 331 -1.48 26.41 11.84
CA GLN A 331 -2.13 27.61 11.34
C GLN A 331 -2.89 28.36 12.44
N ARG A 332 -3.65 27.66 13.31
CA ARG A 332 -4.37 28.30 14.41
C ARG A 332 -3.44 28.97 15.41
N GLU A 333 -2.30 28.34 15.73
CA GLU A 333 -1.29 28.91 16.61
C GLU A 333 -0.75 30.24 16.06
N MET A 334 -0.52 30.32 14.75
CA MET A 334 0.04 31.52 14.14
C MET A 334 -0.99 32.60 13.77
N PHE A 335 -2.20 32.21 13.38
CA PHE A 335 -3.21 33.11 12.81
C PHE A 335 -4.48 33.25 13.66
N GLY A 336 -4.57 32.52 14.78
CA GLY A 336 -5.67 32.60 15.73
C GLY A 336 -7.02 32.11 15.19
N ALA A 337 -8.10 32.81 15.58
CA ALA A 337 -9.48 32.40 15.30
C ALA A 337 -9.86 32.38 13.81
N ALA A 338 -9.05 32.98 12.93
CA ALA A 338 -9.28 32.96 11.48
C ALA A 338 -9.30 31.53 10.90
N VAL A 339 -8.73 30.56 11.62
CA VAL A 339 -8.53 29.16 11.21
C VAL A 339 -9.59 28.22 11.81
N GLU A 340 -10.57 28.74 12.57
CA GLU A 340 -11.57 27.90 13.26
C GLU A 340 -12.59 27.24 12.31
N TRP A 341 -12.55 27.61 11.03
CA TRP A 341 -13.52 27.19 10.01
C TRP A 341 -13.10 25.95 9.22
N TRP A 342 -11.98 25.30 9.55
CA TRP A 342 -11.65 24.00 8.96
C TRP A 342 -12.42 22.86 9.64
N ASP A 343 -12.94 21.93 8.85
CA ASP A 343 -13.66 20.73 9.29
C ASP A 343 -13.25 19.49 8.48
N GLU A 344 -13.82 18.34 8.81
CA GLU A 344 -13.55 17.05 8.16
C GLU A 344 -14.15 16.89 6.76
N SER A 345 -14.83 17.90 6.21
CA SER A 345 -15.44 17.76 4.89
C SER A 345 -14.38 17.44 3.82
N PRO A 346 -14.70 16.62 2.79
CA PRO A 346 -13.72 16.26 1.76
C PRO A 346 -13.07 17.47 1.08
N GLU A 347 -13.85 18.52 0.81
CA GLU A 347 -13.35 19.76 0.20
C GLU A 347 -12.28 20.44 1.07
N HIS A 348 -12.49 20.47 2.38
CA HIS A 348 -11.54 21.05 3.33
C HIS A 348 -10.27 20.22 3.43
N MET A 349 -10.42 18.90 3.56
CA MET A 349 -9.30 17.96 3.64
C MET A 349 -8.42 18.03 2.38
N GLU A 350 -9.01 18.01 1.20
CA GLU A 350 -8.29 18.16 -0.07
C GLU A 350 -7.59 19.51 -0.19
N SER A 351 -8.23 20.60 0.25
CA SER A 351 -7.64 21.94 0.21
C SER A 351 -6.42 22.05 1.12
N ILE A 352 -6.45 21.45 2.32
CA ILE A 352 -5.30 21.41 3.24
C ILE A 352 -4.18 20.58 2.63
N THR A 353 -4.49 19.36 2.14
CA THR A 353 -3.50 18.48 1.50
C THR A 353 -2.82 19.19 0.34
N ARG A 354 -3.59 19.79 -0.57
CA ARG A 354 -3.05 20.52 -1.73
C ARG A 354 -2.10 21.64 -1.28
N ALA A 355 -2.55 22.46 -0.33
CA ALA A 355 -1.78 23.59 0.17
C ALA A 355 -0.47 23.18 0.87
N ARG A 356 -0.46 22.01 1.55
CA ARG A 356 0.75 21.43 2.15
C ARG A 356 1.72 20.94 1.08
N ILE A 357 1.24 20.18 0.10
CA ILE A 357 2.06 19.62 -0.98
C ILE A 357 2.71 20.74 -1.80
N GLU A 358 1.92 21.73 -2.25
CA GLU A 358 2.40 22.87 -3.05
C GLU A 358 3.53 23.63 -2.36
N ARG A 359 3.51 23.65 -1.03
CA ARG A 359 4.46 24.41 -0.21
C ARG A 359 5.50 23.54 0.47
N LYS A 360 5.47 22.23 0.20
CA LYS A 360 6.33 21.24 0.84
C LYS A 360 6.31 21.36 2.36
N TRP A 361 5.15 21.65 2.94
CA TRP A 361 5.01 21.72 4.39
C TRP A 361 4.70 20.34 4.96
N VAL A 362 5.51 19.91 5.93
CA VAL A 362 5.35 18.69 6.73
C VAL A 362 5.54 19.04 8.20
N SER A 363 4.96 18.25 9.11
CA SER A 363 5.13 18.45 10.55
C SER A 363 6.52 18.04 11.04
N ALA A 364 6.84 18.37 12.30
CA ALA A 364 8.08 17.92 12.94
C ALA A 364 8.10 16.40 13.13
N GLU A 365 6.95 15.79 13.44
CA GLU A 365 6.79 14.34 13.56
C GLU A 365 7.12 13.61 12.26
N TRP A 366 6.68 14.16 11.12
CA TRP A 366 7.03 13.61 9.80
C TRP A 366 8.54 13.63 9.56
N LEU A 367 9.23 14.72 9.95
CA LEU A 367 10.69 14.82 9.80
C LEU A 367 11.42 13.79 10.65
N ILE A 368 11.00 13.60 11.90
CA ILE A 368 11.57 12.60 12.80
C ILE A 368 11.41 11.19 12.22
N ASP A 369 10.22 10.87 11.68
CA ASP A 369 9.96 9.56 11.06
C ASP A 369 10.76 9.37 9.77
N PHE A 370 10.86 10.41 8.94
CA PHE A 370 11.62 10.39 7.70
C PHE A 370 13.12 10.21 7.92
N GLU A 371 13.71 10.94 8.87
CA GLU A 371 15.11 10.79 9.25
C GLU A 371 15.40 9.37 9.77
N GLY A 372 14.49 8.84 10.61
CA GLY A 372 14.59 7.46 11.09
C GLY A 372 14.49 6.43 9.96
N ALA A 373 13.58 6.62 9.01
CA ALA A 373 13.43 5.74 7.86
C ALA A 373 14.66 5.79 6.93
N GLN A 374 15.18 6.99 6.65
CA GLN A 374 16.34 7.17 5.79
C GLN A 374 17.60 6.54 6.41
N GLN A 375 17.76 6.62 7.73
CA GLN A 375 18.84 5.92 8.43
C GLN A 375 18.75 4.40 8.26
N VAL A 376 17.55 3.82 8.38
CA VAL A 376 17.34 2.38 8.15
C VAL A 376 17.63 1.99 6.70
N PHE A 377 17.26 2.82 5.73
CA PHE A 377 17.59 2.56 4.32
C PHE A 377 19.10 2.60 4.06
N ASN A 378 19.80 3.59 4.61
CA ASN A 378 21.26 3.67 4.48
C ASN A 378 21.96 2.47 5.13
N GLU A 379 21.51 2.04 6.32
CA GLU A 379 22.03 0.84 6.99
C GLU A 379 21.80 -0.44 6.15
N LEU A 380 20.69 -0.53 5.41
CA LEU A 380 20.39 -1.68 4.54
C LEU A 380 21.21 -1.68 3.24
N ASP A 381 21.49 -0.52 2.66
CA ASP A 381 22.31 -0.41 1.45
C ASP A 381 23.78 -0.74 1.74
N GLU A 382 24.28 -0.39 2.94
CA GLU A 382 25.61 -0.80 3.42
C GLU A 382 25.70 -2.34 3.57
N GLU A 383 24.67 -3.01 4.13
CA GLU A 383 24.65 -4.48 4.24
C GLU A 383 24.57 -5.20 2.88
N GLU A 384 23.96 -4.60 1.85
CA GLU A 384 23.85 -5.21 0.50
C GLU A 384 25.16 -5.10 -0.30
N MET A 385 26.00 -4.07 -0.05
CA MET A 385 27.32 -3.95 -0.68
C MET A 385 28.34 -4.95 -0.13
N ASP A 386 28.31 -5.25 1.17
CA ASP A 386 29.28 -6.17 1.79
C ASP A 386 29.03 -7.65 1.44
N GLY A 387 27.84 -7.99 0.92
CA GLY A 387 27.42 -9.38 0.71
C GLY A 387 27.74 -10.00 -0.65
N ASP A 388 28.04 -9.19 -1.68
CA ASP A 388 28.20 -9.68 -3.06
C ASP A 388 29.68 -9.94 -3.45
N ASP A 389 30.65 -9.46 -2.68
CA ASP A 389 32.08 -9.61 -3.00
C ASP A 389 32.72 -10.91 -2.44
N GLU A 390 32.10 -11.60 -1.47
CA GLU A 390 32.67 -12.82 -0.88
C GLU A 390 32.52 -14.09 -1.75
N ASP A 391 31.62 -14.11 -2.74
CA ASP A 391 31.31 -15.33 -3.51
C ASP A 391 32.02 -15.44 -4.88
N MET A 392 32.87 -14.47 -5.28
CA MET A 392 33.60 -14.51 -6.57
C MET A 392 35.06 -14.97 -6.50
N GLU A 393 35.63 -15.27 -5.33
CA GLU A 393 37.04 -15.72 -5.22
C GLU A 393 37.26 -17.25 -5.22
N HIS A 394 36.24 -18.04 -5.55
CA HIS A 394 36.36 -19.51 -5.59
C HIS A 394 35.86 -20.15 -6.90
N GLU A 395 36.46 -19.80 -8.04
CA GLU A 395 36.49 -20.66 -9.25
C GLU A 395 37.87 -20.69 -9.92
#